data_AF-A0A8J5J4H8-F1
#
_entry.id   AF-A0A8J5J4H8-F1
#
_cell.length_a   1.000
_cell.length_b   1.000
_cell.length_c   1.000
_cell.angle_alpha   90.00
_cell.angle_beta   90.00
_cell.angle_gamma   90.00
#
_symmetry.space_group_name_H-M   'P 1'
#
loop_
_entity.id
_entity.type
_entity.pdbx_description
1 polymer ?
#
loop_
_entity_poly.entity_id
_entity_poly.type
_entity_poly.pdbx_seq_one_letter_code
_entity_poly.pdbx_strand_id
1 'polypeptide(L)'
;MTGTAEIVIRSMAACSGAVMILSPSILIYRASKQKDVGVASVIPLVTLFSNCHVWAVYGYMIENWFPIFWIYLFGDAVALVFLSVYWKYTRQRRYVNRVLLVMVSILTVVTIYAIIGGLGYTGQSRDSMGSVMGIFADISAICMYGAPMEKLLQVLKYRSAAFINAHMVIAGLTNNCLWFTYGILSDNWFIISPNIVFISLNTFTLVLCVVFDPKTHTLPADFHIQGDEEGEESPALTASKSNLSCKGDSKMSSPAFEAMHSPLDSIHVS
;
A
#
# COMPACT_ATOMS: atom_id res chain seq x y z
N MET A 1 -4.27 34.03 -15.90
CA MET A 1 -5.05 32.80 -15.60
C MET A 1 -4.18 31.64 -15.08
N THR A 2 -2.85 31.74 -15.09
CA THR A 2 -1.92 30.67 -14.67
C THR A 2 -1.87 30.45 -13.16
N GLY A 3 -1.88 31.51 -12.34
CA GLY A 3 -1.75 31.36 -10.87
C GLY A 3 -2.91 30.61 -10.19
N THR A 4 -4.17 30.87 -10.60
CA THR A 4 -5.33 30.20 -9.99
C THR A 4 -5.37 28.71 -10.32
N ALA A 5 -5.12 28.34 -11.58
CA ALA A 5 -5.10 26.93 -11.99
C ALA A 5 -3.98 26.15 -11.30
N GLU A 6 -2.80 26.76 -11.16
CA GLU A 6 -1.67 26.15 -10.44
C GLU A 6 -1.99 25.92 -8.96
N ILE A 7 -2.58 26.90 -8.27
CA ILE A 7 -2.98 26.76 -6.85
C ILE A 7 -4.03 25.66 -6.68
N VAL A 8 -5.00 25.56 -7.59
CA VAL A 8 -6.01 24.49 -7.58
C VAL A 8 -5.34 23.13 -7.71
N ILE A 9 -4.42 22.95 -8.65
CA ILE A 9 -3.72 21.69 -8.86
C ILE A 9 -2.83 21.33 -7.67
N ARG A 10 -2.09 22.29 -7.11
CA ARG A 10 -1.30 22.10 -5.87
C ARG A 10 -2.19 21.64 -4.72
N SER A 11 -3.36 22.26 -4.56
CA SER A 11 -4.31 21.91 -3.50
C SER A 11 -4.91 20.52 -3.71
N MET A 12 -5.29 20.18 -4.93
CA MET A 12 -5.83 18.85 -5.26
C MET A 12 -4.79 17.75 -5.04
N ALA A 13 -3.54 17.96 -5.51
CA ALA A 13 -2.43 17.03 -5.29
C ALA A 13 -2.11 16.86 -3.79
N ALA A 14 -2.15 17.97 -3.04
CA ALA A 14 -1.96 17.93 -1.60
C ALA A 14 -3.05 17.12 -0.89
N CYS A 15 -4.32 17.36 -1.24
CA CYS A 15 -5.45 16.63 -0.67
C CYS A 15 -5.39 15.13 -1.04
N SER A 16 -5.13 14.79 -2.30
CA SER A 16 -5.02 13.39 -2.72
C SER A 16 -3.86 12.67 -2.05
N GLY A 17 -2.70 13.34 -1.95
CA GLY A 17 -1.52 12.78 -1.29
C GLY A 17 -1.77 12.52 0.19
N ALA A 18 -2.46 13.44 0.89
CA ALA A 18 -2.81 13.27 2.29
C ALA A 18 -3.75 12.07 2.50
N VAL A 19 -4.73 11.87 1.61
CA VAL A 19 -5.61 10.70 1.64
C VAL A 19 -4.80 9.41 1.45
N MET A 20 -3.87 9.38 0.50
CA MET A 20 -3.02 8.20 0.26
C MET A 20 -2.10 7.89 1.46
N ILE A 21 -1.50 8.92 2.07
CA ILE A 21 -0.70 8.81 3.30
C ILE A 21 -1.54 8.25 4.46
N LEU A 22 -2.80 8.66 4.56
CA LEU A 22 -3.72 8.21 5.62
C LEU A 22 -4.32 6.82 5.34
N SER A 23 -4.10 6.22 4.16
CA SER A 23 -4.71 4.93 3.81
C SER A 23 -4.41 3.78 4.79
N PRO A 24 -3.21 3.66 5.42
CA PRO A 24 -2.96 2.62 6.42
C PRO A 24 -3.67 2.84 7.76
N SER A 25 -4.35 3.97 7.97
CA SER A 25 -5.01 4.30 9.24
C SER A 25 -6.03 3.24 9.68
N ILE A 26 -6.75 2.64 8.74
CA ILE A 26 -7.74 1.58 9.03
C ILE A 26 -7.03 0.34 9.59
N LEU A 27 -5.94 -0.08 8.94
CA LEU A 27 -5.11 -1.21 9.37
C LEU A 27 -4.55 -0.96 10.78
N ILE A 28 -3.97 0.21 11.01
CA ILE A 28 -3.40 0.58 12.30
C ILE A 28 -4.47 0.67 13.40
N TYR A 29 -5.64 1.20 13.07
CA TYR A 29 -6.77 1.24 13.99
C TYR A 29 -7.23 -0.17 14.39
N ARG A 30 -7.34 -1.08 13.42
CA ARG A 30 -7.67 -2.50 13.67
C ARG A 30 -6.62 -3.17 14.55
N ALA A 31 -5.34 -3.01 14.22
CA ALA A 31 -4.24 -3.54 15.01
C ALA A 31 -4.27 -3.03 16.45
N SER A 32 -4.59 -1.75 16.66
CA SER A 32 -4.75 -1.17 18.00
C SER A 32 -5.93 -1.74 18.77
N LYS A 33 -7.07 -1.93 18.09
CA LYS A 33 -8.28 -2.51 18.70
C LYS A 33 -8.09 -3.98 19.07
N GLN A 34 -7.43 -4.75 18.21
CA GLN A 34 -7.14 -6.17 18.41
C GLN A 34 -5.92 -6.40 19.33
N LYS A 35 -5.12 -5.36 19.56
CA LYS A 35 -3.84 -5.41 20.28
C LYS A 35 -2.84 -6.41 19.69
N ASP A 36 -2.97 -6.66 18.39
CA ASP A 36 -2.12 -7.56 17.62
C ASP A 36 -2.06 -7.02 16.19
N VAL A 37 -0.86 -7.01 15.61
CA VAL A 37 -0.66 -6.61 14.20
C VAL A 37 -0.92 -7.77 13.23
N GLY A 38 -1.10 -9.00 13.74
CA GLY A 38 -1.35 -10.18 12.93
C GLY A 38 -0.19 -10.48 11.98
N VAL A 39 -0.53 -10.80 10.73
CA VAL A 39 0.42 -11.07 9.63
C VAL A 39 0.82 -9.81 8.84
N ALA A 40 0.43 -8.62 9.30
CA ALA A 40 0.73 -7.39 8.59
C ALA A 40 2.24 -7.08 8.65
N SER A 41 2.87 -6.94 7.50
CA SER A 41 4.29 -6.58 7.40
C SER A 41 4.55 -5.14 7.83
N VAL A 42 5.70 -4.88 8.46
CA VAL A 42 6.12 -3.53 8.87
C VAL A 42 6.68 -2.72 7.70
N ILE A 43 7.11 -3.40 6.63
CA ILE A 43 7.84 -2.79 5.51
C ILE A 43 7.07 -1.64 4.86
N PRO A 44 5.76 -1.75 4.53
CA PRO A 44 5.02 -0.65 3.93
C PRO A 44 4.95 0.62 4.79
N LEU A 45 4.93 0.47 6.12
CA LEU A 45 4.90 1.62 7.04
C LEU A 45 6.27 2.30 7.11
N VAL A 46 7.34 1.51 7.09
CA VAL A 46 8.72 2.02 7.14
C VAL A 46 9.10 2.70 5.83
N THR A 47 8.70 2.14 4.68
CA THR A 47 8.94 2.77 3.37
C THR A 47 8.08 4.00 3.18
N LEU A 48 6.85 4.04 3.70
CA LEU A 48 6.02 5.25 3.75
C LEU A 48 6.71 6.36 4.56
N PHE A 49 7.21 6.06 5.76
CA PHE A 49 7.97 7.00 6.58
C PHE A 49 9.21 7.52 5.85
N SER A 50 10.02 6.60 5.29
CA SER A 50 11.21 6.95 4.52
C SER A 50 10.90 7.86 3.33
N ASN A 51 9.86 7.52 2.56
CA ASN A 51 9.42 8.33 1.43
C ASN A 51 8.98 9.74 1.89
N CYS A 52 8.15 9.83 2.93
CA CYS A 52 7.71 11.13 3.45
C CYS A 52 8.89 11.98 3.93
N HIS A 53 9.82 11.39 4.68
CA HIS A 53 10.99 12.09 5.18
C HIS A 53 11.86 12.64 4.05
N VAL A 54 12.22 11.80 3.06
CA VAL A 54 13.09 12.22 1.96
C VAL A 54 12.42 13.29 1.09
N TRP A 55 11.12 13.16 0.80
CA TRP A 55 10.38 14.18 0.05
C TRP A 55 10.22 15.50 0.81
N ALA A 56 10.08 15.46 2.15
CA ALA A 56 10.08 16.66 2.97
C ALA A 56 11.44 17.38 2.91
N VAL A 57 12.55 16.64 3.05
CA VAL A 57 13.90 17.20 2.93
C VAL A 57 14.16 17.75 1.52
N TYR A 58 13.70 17.04 0.48
CA TYR A 58 13.76 17.54 -0.90
C TYR A 58 13.00 18.85 -1.07
N GLY A 59 11.74 18.92 -0.61
CA GLY A 59 10.92 20.13 -0.66
C GLY A 59 11.56 21.30 0.06
N TYR A 60 12.22 21.05 1.20
CA TYR A 60 13.01 22.07 1.91
C TYR A 60 14.22 22.56 1.09
N MET A 61 14.96 21.65 0.44
CA MET A 61 16.14 22.00 -0.37
C MET A 61 15.80 22.85 -1.59
N ILE A 62 14.72 22.53 -2.29
CA ILE A 62 14.27 23.30 -3.47
C ILE A 62 13.34 24.48 -3.12
N GLU A 63 13.22 24.82 -1.83
CA GLU A 63 12.37 25.91 -1.31
C GLU A 63 10.89 25.81 -1.72
N ASN A 64 10.41 24.58 -1.94
CA ASN A 64 9.04 24.29 -2.32
C ASN A 64 8.17 23.99 -1.09
N TRP A 65 7.76 25.08 -0.43
CA TRP A 65 7.00 25.02 0.82
C TRP A 65 5.63 24.35 0.66
N PHE A 66 4.90 24.64 -0.42
CA PHE A 66 3.59 24.04 -0.71
C PHE A 66 3.54 23.60 -2.17
N PRO A 67 3.12 22.38 -2.53
CA PRO A 67 2.51 21.36 -1.67
C PRO A 67 3.52 20.42 -1.00
N ILE A 68 4.76 20.33 -1.51
CA ILE A 68 5.69 19.24 -1.18
C ILE A 68 6.12 19.26 0.28
N PHE A 69 6.74 20.33 0.76
CA PHE A 69 7.31 20.30 2.11
C PHE A 69 6.24 20.01 3.18
N TRP A 70 5.13 20.76 3.19
CA TRP A 70 4.10 20.61 4.22
C TRP A 70 3.35 19.28 4.16
N ILE A 71 3.02 18.77 2.96
CA ILE A 71 2.29 17.49 2.85
C ILE A 71 3.14 16.32 3.35
N TYR A 72 4.42 16.30 2.99
CA TYR A 72 5.31 15.21 3.34
C TYR A 72 5.80 15.33 4.78
N LEU A 73 5.92 16.55 5.34
CA LEU A 73 6.13 16.74 6.77
C LEU A 73 4.92 16.25 7.59
N PHE A 74 3.69 16.53 7.12
CA PHE A 74 2.49 15.94 7.71
C PHE A 74 2.52 14.41 7.63
N GLY A 75 2.89 13.86 6.47
CA GLY A 75 3.00 12.42 6.27
C GLY A 75 4.06 11.77 7.15
N ASP A 76 5.17 12.44 7.38
CA ASP A 76 6.23 12.00 8.28
C ASP A 76 5.70 11.83 9.71
N ALA A 77 5.01 12.85 10.23
CA ALA A 77 4.38 12.80 11.55
C ALA A 77 3.32 11.69 11.65
N VAL A 78 2.48 11.52 10.64
CA VAL A 78 1.47 10.45 10.58
C VAL A 78 2.12 9.07 10.54
N ALA A 79 3.16 8.89 9.73
CA ALA A 79 3.88 7.63 9.60
C ALA A 79 4.59 7.25 10.91
N LEU A 80 5.14 8.21 11.65
CA LEU A 80 5.67 7.99 12.99
C LEU A 80 4.60 7.50 13.97
N VAL A 81 3.38 8.07 13.91
CA VAL A 81 2.25 7.58 14.71
C VAL A 81 1.92 6.13 14.33
N PHE A 82 1.81 5.81 13.04
CA PHE A 82 1.55 4.45 12.59
C PHE A 82 2.63 3.46 13.05
N LEU A 83 3.90 3.82 12.90
CA LEU A 83 5.02 3.00 13.35
C LEU A 83 5.01 2.80 14.87
N SER A 84 4.69 3.85 15.65
CA SER A 84 4.61 3.75 17.11
C SER A 84 3.54 2.77 17.57
N VAL A 85 2.37 2.80 16.92
CA VAL A 85 1.25 1.90 17.21
C VAL A 85 1.60 0.47 16.78
N TYR A 86 2.15 0.29 15.59
CA TYR A 86 2.60 -1.01 15.09
C TYR A 86 3.65 -1.63 16.02
N TRP A 87 4.66 -0.84 16.42
CA TRP A 87 5.73 -1.27 17.31
C TRP A 87 5.22 -1.70 18.69
N LYS A 88 4.18 -1.04 19.19
CA LYS A 88 3.56 -1.38 20.48
C LYS A 88 2.97 -2.78 20.47
N TYR A 89 2.28 -3.16 19.39
CA TYR A 89 1.49 -4.39 19.30
C TYR A 89 2.18 -5.54 18.55
N THR A 90 3.30 -5.30 17.86
CA THR A 90 4.04 -6.36 17.19
C THR A 90 4.73 -7.31 18.18
N ARG A 91 4.67 -8.62 17.87
CA ARG A 91 5.43 -9.66 18.59
C ARG A 91 6.89 -9.70 18.15
N GLN A 92 7.20 -9.28 16.92
CA GLN A 92 8.53 -9.40 16.31
C GLN A 92 9.42 -8.15 16.53
N ARG A 93 9.47 -7.62 17.76
CA ARG A 93 10.16 -6.35 18.06
C ARG A 93 11.62 -6.29 17.63
N ARG A 94 12.36 -7.40 17.73
CA ARG A 94 13.77 -7.46 17.32
C ARG A 94 13.95 -7.26 15.81
N TYR A 95 13.05 -7.81 15.00
CA TYR A 95 13.06 -7.61 13.56
C TYR A 95 12.70 -6.16 13.22
N VAL A 96 11.59 -5.67 13.76
CA VAL A 96 11.12 -4.30 13.56
C VAL A 96 12.18 -3.27 13.98
N ASN A 97 12.80 -3.43 15.14
CA ASN A 97 13.85 -2.53 15.60
C ASN A 97 15.07 -2.53 14.67
N ARG A 98 15.47 -3.68 14.13
CA ARG A 98 16.58 -3.75 13.16
C ARG A 98 16.25 -3.00 11.88
N VAL A 99 15.05 -3.22 11.34
CA VAL A 99 14.58 -2.53 10.12
C VAL A 99 14.51 -1.02 10.36
N LEU A 100 13.91 -0.58 11.48
CA LEU A 100 13.83 0.83 11.85
C LEU A 100 15.21 1.45 12.06
N LEU A 101 16.12 0.77 12.75
CA LEU A 101 17.47 1.28 13.00
C LEU A 101 18.23 1.49 11.69
N VAL A 102 18.19 0.52 10.77
CA VAL A 102 18.82 0.66 9.45
C VAL A 102 18.24 1.84 8.69
N MET A 103 16.91 1.95 8.64
CA MET A 103 16.24 3.02 7.90
C MET A 103 16.47 4.39 8.50
N VAL A 104 16.35 4.54 9.82
CA VAL A 104 16.67 5.80 10.52
C VAL A 104 18.14 6.18 10.32
N SER A 105 19.06 5.21 10.30
CA SER A 105 20.48 5.49 10.03
C SER A 105 20.67 6.06 8.63
N ILE A 106 20.04 5.47 7.61
CA ILE A 106 20.08 5.98 6.22
C ILE A 106 19.48 7.38 6.14
N LEU A 107 18.29 7.58 6.70
CA LEU A 107 17.60 8.89 6.68
C LEU A 107 18.40 9.96 7.42
N THR A 108 19.07 9.61 8.51
CA THR A 108 19.93 10.52 9.26
C THR A 108 21.10 10.99 8.40
N VAL A 109 21.76 10.09 7.67
CA VAL A 109 22.85 10.45 6.75
C VAL A 109 22.35 11.39 5.64
N VAL A 110 21.21 11.07 5.02
CA VAL A 110 20.57 11.91 3.99
C VAL A 110 20.23 13.30 4.53
N THR A 111 19.70 13.37 5.75
CA THR A 111 19.32 14.63 6.40
C THR A 111 20.55 15.47 6.77
N ILE A 112 21.60 14.84 7.30
CA ILE A 112 22.87 15.50 7.61
C ILE A 112 23.47 16.09 6.33
N TYR A 113 23.48 15.33 5.23
CA TYR A 113 23.94 15.83 3.93
C TYR A 113 23.16 17.09 3.50
N ALA A 114 21.83 17.05 3.59
CA ALA A 114 20.99 18.19 3.26
C ALA A 114 21.24 19.41 4.17
N ILE A 115 21.43 19.21 5.48
CA ILE A 115 21.74 20.29 6.43
C ILE A 115 23.12 20.90 6.14
N ILE A 116 24.16 20.08 6.02
CA ILE A 116 25.54 20.55 5.78
C ILE A 116 25.60 21.35 4.49
N GLY A 117 24.98 20.85 3.42
CA GLY A 117 24.97 21.57 2.17
C GLY A 117 24.04 22.79 2.15
N GLY A 118 22.90 22.74 2.88
CA GLY A 118 22.01 23.89 3.05
C GLY A 118 22.68 25.04 3.81
N LEU A 119 23.62 24.72 4.71
CA LEU A 119 24.48 25.67 5.41
C LEU A 119 25.67 26.15 4.56
N GLY A 120 25.85 25.62 3.36
CA GLY A 120 26.90 26.04 2.42
C GLY A 120 28.27 25.37 2.62
N TYR A 121 28.39 24.41 3.53
CA TYR A 121 29.68 23.75 3.82
C TYR A 121 30.12 22.74 2.75
N THR A 122 29.23 22.33 1.83
CA THR A 122 29.55 21.39 0.75
C THR A 122 30.20 22.06 -0.46
N GLY A 123 30.15 23.40 -0.57
CA GLY A 123 30.60 24.12 -1.76
C GLY A 123 29.78 23.84 -3.04
N GLN A 124 28.67 23.09 -2.93
CA GLN A 124 27.78 22.78 -4.05
C GLN A 124 26.72 23.87 -4.23
N SER A 125 26.26 24.07 -5.47
CA SER A 125 25.09 24.90 -5.72
C SER A 125 23.82 24.22 -5.19
N ARG A 126 22.81 25.02 -4.85
CA ARG A 126 21.50 24.50 -4.38
C ARG A 126 20.84 23.59 -5.41
N ASP A 127 21.01 23.87 -6.70
CA ASP A 127 20.45 23.06 -7.79
C ASP A 127 21.11 21.68 -7.90
N SER A 128 22.43 21.61 -7.75
CA SER A 128 23.15 20.33 -7.73
C SER A 128 22.74 19.49 -6.53
N MET A 129 22.59 20.12 -5.36
CA MET A 129 22.09 19.45 -4.17
C MET A 129 20.64 19.00 -4.30
N GLY A 130 19.78 19.86 -4.84
CA GLY A 130 18.39 19.53 -5.14
C GLY A 130 18.29 18.32 -6.06
N SER A 131 19.18 18.23 -7.06
CA SER A 131 19.25 17.08 -7.96
C SER A 131 19.62 15.78 -7.25
N VAL A 132 20.63 15.81 -6.38
CA VAL A 132 21.02 14.64 -5.56
C VAL A 132 19.87 14.19 -4.66
N MET A 133 19.21 15.14 -4.00
CA MET A 133 18.07 14.87 -3.12
C MET A 133 16.85 14.36 -3.89
N GLY A 134 16.62 14.86 -5.10
CA GLY A 134 15.59 14.38 -6.01
C GLY A 134 15.79 12.91 -6.40
N ILE A 135 17.03 12.50 -6.67
CA ILE A 135 17.36 11.08 -6.92
C ILE A 135 17.02 10.21 -5.72
N PHE A 136 17.39 10.64 -4.50
CA PHE A 136 17.01 9.90 -3.28
C PHE A 136 15.49 9.84 -3.10
N ALA A 137 14.78 10.92 -3.40
CA ALA A 137 13.32 10.97 -3.33
C ALA A 137 12.67 9.99 -4.31
N ASP A 138 13.17 9.92 -5.55
CA ASP A 138 12.69 8.98 -6.57
C ASP A 138 12.94 7.52 -6.17
N ILE A 139 14.15 7.21 -5.69
CA ILE A 139 14.48 5.87 -5.18
C ILE A 139 13.51 5.49 -4.05
N SER A 140 13.29 6.39 -3.09
CA SER A 140 12.38 6.15 -1.96
C SER A 140 10.94 5.91 -2.42
N ALA A 141 10.47 6.65 -3.43
CA ALA A 141 9.14 6.49 -4.00
C ALA A 141 8.99 5.14 -4.71
N ILE A 142 9.99 4.73 -5.49
CA ILE A 142 10.00 3.43 -6.17
C ILE A 142 10.00 2.29 -5.15
N CYS A 143 10.82 2.38 -4.10
CA CYS A 143 10.85 1.41 -3.02
C CYS A 143 9.50 1.29 -2.29
N MET A 144 8.82 2.42 -2.05
CA MET A 144 7.48 2.42 -1.45
C MET A 144 6.44 1.71 -2.33
N TYR A 145 6.57 1.82 -3.65
CA TYR A 145 5.72 1.12 -4.62
C TYR A 145 5.97 -0.39 -4.72
N GLY A 146 6.97 -0.93 -4.03
CA GLY A 146 7.27 -2.36 -3.99
C GLY A 146 6.09 -3.23 -3.53
N ALA A 147 5.35 -2.81 -2.49
CA ALA A 147 4.22 -3.60 -1.98
C ALA A 147 3.06 -3.71 -2.99
N PRO A 148 2.58 -2.62 -3.62
CA PRO A 148 1.65 -2.72 -4.76
C PRO A 148 2.17 -3.58 -5.92
N MET A 149 3.46 -3.51 -6.24
CA MET A 149 4.06 -4.33 -7.30
C MET A 149 4.05 -5.82 -6.96
N GLU A 150 4.31 -6.19 -5.71
CA GLU A 150 4.22 -7.57 -5.26
C GLU A 150 2.79 -8.12 -5.44
N LYS A 151 1.77 -7.35 -5.04
CA LYS A 151 0.37 -7.74 -5.26
C LYS A 151 0.04 -7.91 -6.74
N LEU A 152 0.58 -7.05 -7.61
CA LEU A 152 0.43 -7.18 -9.05
C LEU A 152 1.03 -8.50 -9.58
N LEU A 153 2.21 -8.90 -9.10
CA LEU A 153 2.83 -10.18 -9.44
C LEU A 153 1.99 -11.38 -8.97
N GLN A 154 1.38 -11.27 -7.79
CA GLN A 154 0.45 -12.30 -7.29
C GLN A 154 -0.77 -12.44 -8.21
N VAL A 155 -1.36 -11.33 -8.70
CA VAL A 155 -2.49 -11.40 -9.65
C VAL A 155 -2.09 -12.10 -10.94
N LEU A 156 -0.90 -11.82 -11.48
CA LEU A 156 -0.40 -12.50 -12.68
C LEU A 156 -0.16 -13.99 -12.45
N LYS A 157 0.40 -14.35 -11.28
CA LYS A 157 0.71 -15.73 -10.92
C LYS A 157 -0.55 -16.57 -10.70
N TYR A 158 -1.50 -16.04 -9.93
CA TYR A 158 -2.72 -16.76 -9.54
C TYR A 158 -3.92 -16.49 -10.45
N ARG A 159 -3.77 -15.62 -11.45
CA ARG A 159 -4.82 -15.20 -12.40
C ARG A 159 -6.12 -14.78 -11.72
N SER A 160 -6.03 -14.13 -10.55
CA SER A 160 -7.20 -13.66 -9.81
C SER A 160 -6.91 -12.31 -9.18
N ALA A 161 -7.82 -11.36 -9.38
CA ALA A 161 -7.72 -10.02 -8.79
C ALA A 161 -8.40 -9.90 -7.41
N ALA A 162 -8.72 -11.03 -6.76
CA ALA A 162 -9.45 -11.06 -5.49
C ALA A 162 -8.80 -10.23 -4.36
N PHE A 163 -7.47 -10.07 -4.39
CA PHE A 163 -6.70 -9.35 -3.37
C PHE A 163 -6.51 -7.85 -3.66
N ILE A 164 -6.90 -7.37 -4.84
CA ILE A 164 -6.71 -5.96 -5.22
C ILE A 164 -7.98 -5.17 -4.94
N ASN A 165 -7.86 -4.16 -4.09
CA ASN A 165 -8.91 -3.16 -3.92
C ASN A 165 -8.87 -2.17 -5.10
N ALA A 166 -9.72 -2.38 -6.10
CA ALA A 166 -9.79 -1.53 -7.29
C ALA A 166 -10.02 -0.04 -6.96
N HIS A 167 -10.76 0.28 -5.89
CA HIS A 167 -10.96 1.66 -5.46
C HIS A 167 -9.66 2.32 -5.00
N MET A 168 -8.79 1.59 -4.31
CA MET A 168 -7.47 2.11 -3.90
C MET A 168 -6.54 2.30 -5.09
N VAL A 169 -6.60 1.42 -6.10
CA VAL A 169 -5.81 1.59 -7.33
C VAL A 169 -6.27 2.82 -8.13
N ILE A 170 -7.58 3.07 -8.23
CA ILE A 170 -8.13 4.26 -8.89
C ILE A 170 -7.76 5.54 -8.12
N ALA A 171 -7.83 5.51 -6.79
CA ALA A 171 -7.40 6.63 -5.96
C ALA A 171 -5.90 6.91 -6.13
N GLY A 172 -5.06 5.86 -6.15
CA GLY A 172 -3.63 5.96 -6.41
C GLY A 172 -3.32 6.52 -7.80
N LEU A 173 -4.01 6.04 -8.85
CA LEU A 173 -3.88 6.56 -10.21
C LEU A 173 -4.23 8.06 -10.27
N THR A 174 -5.34 8.45 -9.65
CA THR A 174 -5.77 9.87 -9.60
C THR A 174 -4.73 10.73 -8.89
N ASN A 175 -4.19 10.26 -7.76
CA ASN A 175 -3.12 10.94 -7.05
C ASN A 175 -1.88 11.13 -7.96
N ASN A 176 -1.44 10.07 -8.64
CA ASN A 176 -0.26 10.14 -9.49
C ASN A 176 -0.47 11.06 -10.70
N CYS A 177 -1.68 11.10 -11.28
CA CYS A 177 -2.01 12.05 -12.34
C CYS A 177 -1.97 13.51 -11.85
N LEU A 178 -2.43 13.78 -10.63
CA LEU A 178 -2.36 15.12 -10.02
C LEU A 178 -0.91 15.53 -9.77
N TRP A 179 -0.09 14.64 -9.22
CA TRP A 179 1.33 14.89 -9.00
C TRP A 179 2.13 15.01 -10.30
N PHE A 180 1.83 14.21 -11.32
CA PHE A 180 2.41 14.34 -12.65
C PHE A 180 2.09 15.69 -13.28
N THR A 181 0.82 16.11 -13.23
CA THR A 181 0.38 17.42 -13.73
C THR A 181 1.07 18.54 -12.97
N TYR A 182 1.19 18.43 -11.65
CA TYR A 182 1.95 19.37 -10.84
C TYR A 182 3.44 19.41 -11.21
N GLY A 183 4.05 18.24 -11.46
CA GLY A 183 5.43 18.13 -11.91
C GLY A 183 5.68 18.86 -13.23
N ILE A 184 4.76 18.74 -14.20
CA ILE A 184 4.81 19.49 -15.46
C ILE A 184 4.71 21.00 -15.21
N LEU A 185 3.77 21.43 -14.36
CA LEU A 185 3.59 22.86 -14.06
C LEU A 185 4.78 23.49 -13.31
N SER A 186 5.53 22.68 -12.56
CA SER A 186 6.69 23.12 -11.81
C SER A 186 8.02 22.83 -12.52
N ASP A 187 7.98 22.36 -13.78
CA ASP A 187 9.13 21.91 -14.57
C ASP A 187 10.08 20.98 -13.78
N ASN A 188 9.50 20.14 -12.90
CA ASN A 188 10.25 19.35 -11.93
C ASN A 188 10.33 17.88 -12.37
N TRP A 189 11.43 17.51 -13.01
CA TRP A 189 11.62 16.16 -13.57
C TRP A 189 11.60 15.06 -12.51
N PHE A 190 12.06 15.34 -11.28
CA PHE A 190 12.02 14.38 -10.16
C PHE A 190 10.57 14.08 -9.72
N ILE A 191 9.63 14.99 -9.93
CA ILE A 191 8.21 14.67 -9.69
C ILE A 191 7.64 13.91 -10.88
N ILE A 192 7.97 14.33 -12.10
CA ILE A 192 7.43 13.75 -13.34
C ILE A 192 7.82 12.28 -13.46
N SER A 193 9.12 11.97 -13.30
CA SER A 193 9.69 10.66 -13.60
C SER A 193 9.04 9.48 -12.84
N PRO A 194 8.97 9.47 -11.50
CA PRO A 194 8.34 8.37 -10.77
C PRO A 194 6.83 8.29 -11.02
N ASN A 195 6.15 9.43 -11.20
CA ASN A 195 4.71 9.43 -11.44
C ASN A 195 4.33 8.83 -12.79
N ILE A 196 5.15 8.97 -13.84
CA ILE A 196 4.93 8.25 -15.11
C ILE A 196 4.91 6.73 -14.86
N VAL A 197 5.93 6.22 -14.14
CA VAL A 197 6.05 4.80 -13.83
C VAL A 197 4.83 4.32 -13.03
N PHE A 198 4.41 5.08 -12.01
CA PHE A 198 3.26 4.71 -11.20
C PHE A 198 1.94 4.78 -11.95
N ILE A 199 1.74 5.76 -12.84
CA ILE A 199 0.56 5.82 -13.71
C ILE A 199 0.51 4.58 -14.60
N SER A 200 1.62 4.20 -15.23
CA SER A 200 1.70 2.99 -16.05
C SER A 200 1.38 1.73 -15.25
N LEU A 201 1.97 1.57 -14.06
CA LEU A 201 1.74 0.41 -13.19
C LEU A 201 0.30 0.34 -12.68
N ASN A 202 -0.30 1.45 -12.25
CA ASN A 202 -1.69 1.48 -11.77
C ASN A 202 -2.68 1.21 -12.91
N THR A 203 -2.42 1.76 -14.10
CA THR A 203 -3.25 1.51 -15.29
C THR A 203 -3.20 0.04 -15.67
N PHE A 204 -1.99 -0.55 -15.72
CA PHE A 204 -1.82 -1.97 -15.98
C PHE A 204 -2.53 -2.84 -14.93
N THR A 205 -2.40 -2.49 -13.65
CA THR A 205 -3.10 -3.17 -12.54
C THR A 205 -4.61 -3.12 -12.72
N LEU A 206 -5.17 -1.98 -13.12
CA LEU A 206 -6.60 -1.81 -13.34
C LEU A 206 -7.10 -2.67 -14.52
N VAL A 207 -6.34 -2.73 -15.62
CA VAL A 207 -6.64 -3.62 -16.76
C VAL A 207 -6.67 -5.07 -16.31
N LEU A 208 -5.69 -5.52 -15.52
CA LEU A 208 -5.69 -6.88 -14.99
C LEU A 208 -6.88 -7.15 -14.05
N CYS A 209 -7.31 -6.17 -13.27
CA CYS A 209 -8.50 -6.32 -12.42
C CYS A 209 -9.78 -6.54 -13.23
N VAL A 210 -9.88 -5.93 -14.42
CA VAL A 210 -11.02 -6.12 -15.34
C VAL A 210 -10.93 -7.46 -16.07
N VAL A 211 -9.73 -7.86 -16.50
CA VAL A 211 -9.53 -9.13 -17.23
C VAL A 211 -9.69 -10.35 -16.31
N PHE A 212 -9.11 -10.28 -15.10
CA PHE A 212 -9.18 -11.34 -14.09
C PHE A 212 -10.26 -11.06 -13.04
N ASP A 213 -11.45 -10.63 -13.50
CA ASP A 213 -12.57 -10.32 -12.61
C ASP A 213 -12.79 -11.48 -11.63
N PRO A 214 -12.77 -11.22 -10.30
CA PRO A 214 -12.94 -12.26 -9.29
C PRO A 214 -14.26 -13.06 -9.42
N LYS A 215 -15.22 -12.57 -10.20
CA LYS A 215 -16.46 -13.30 -10.53
C LYS A 215 -16.30 -14.37 -11.61
N THR A 216 -15.32 -14.24 -12.51
CA THR A 216 -15.06 -15.20 -13.60
C THR A 216 -13.81 -16.03 -13.36
N HIS A 217 -12.85 -15.53 -12.58
CA HIS A 217 -11.61 -16.21 -12.20
C HIS A 217 -11.51 -16.33 -10.68
N THR A 218 -12.22 -17.32 -10.12
CA THR A 218 -12.11 -17.69 -8.71
C THR A 218 -10.71 -18.22 -8.40
N LEU A 219 -10.25 -17.98 -7.17
CA LEU A 219 -8.93 -18.46 -6.72
C LEU A 219 -8.81 -19.98 -6.96
N PRO A 220 -7.67 -20.45 -7.50
CA PRO A 220 -7.40 -21.87 -7.65
C PRO A 220 -7.54 -22.62 -6.31
N ALA A 221 -8.09 -23.84 -6.34
CA ALA A 221 -8.40 -24.63 -5.14
C ALA A 221 -7.17 -25.00 -4.28
N ASP A 222 -5.98 -24.86 -4.86
CA ASP A 222 -4.64 -25.01 -4.27
C ASP A 222 -4.15 -23.77 -3.53
N PHE A 223 -4.95 -22.71 -3.39
CA PHE A 223 -4.60 -21.51 -2.60
C PHE A 223 -4.48 -21.75 -1.08
N HIS A 224 -4.56 -23.00 -0.61
CA HIS A 224 -4.25 -23.34 0.78
C HIS A 224 -2.87 -24.00 0.91
N ILE A 225 -1.98 -23.24 1.57
CA ILE A 225 -0.74 -23.67 2.23
C ILE A 225 0.42 -24.03 1.28
N GLN A 226 1.06 -22.99 0.76
CA GLN A 226 2.52 -22.96 0.70
C GLN A 226 2.97 -21.58 1.15
N GLY A 227 3.55 -21.53 2.36
CA GLY A 227 3.81 -20.31 3.10
C GLY A 227 4.69 -19.32 2.35
N ASP A 228 4.14 -18.12 2.17
CA ASP A 228 4.73 -16.90 2.70
C ASP A 228 3.58 -16.12 3.37
N GLU A 229 3.58 -16.12 4.70
CA GLU A 229 2.63 -15.41 5.55
C GLU A 229 2.91 -13.90 5.51
N GLU A 230 2.36 -13.13 4.58
CA GLU A 230 2.32 -11.66 4.71
C GLU A 230 1.00 -11.03 4.24
N GLY A 231 0.28 -10.48 5.22
CA GLY A 231 -0.60 -9.31 5.07
C GLY A 231 -1.81 -9.44 4.16
N GLU A 232 -2.81 -10.22 4.59
CA GLU A 232 -4.20 -9.98 4.20
C GLU A 232 -4.78 -8.87 5.09
N GLU A 233 -5.11 -7.72 4.50
CA GLU A 233 -6.28 -6.95 4.93
C GLU A 233 -6.93 -6.29 3.71
N SER A 234 -7.85 -7.04 3.09
CA SER A 234 -9.00 -6.45 2.42
C SER A 234 -10.08 -6.21 3.49
N PRO A 235 -10.79 -5.06 3.51
CA PRO A 235 -11.95 -4.90 4.35
C PRO A 235 -13.11 -5.71 3.77
N ALA A 236 -13.21 -6.98 4.17
CA ALA A 236 -14.44 -7.76 4.00
C ALA A 236 -15.55 -7.12 4.84
N LEU A 237 -16.50 -6.46 4.17
CA LEU A 237 -17.78 -6.09 4.72
C LEU A 237 -18.59 -7.38 4.94
N THR A 238 -18.79 -7.73 6.20
CA THR A 238 -19.69 -8.78 6.66
C THR A 238 -21.13 -8.50 6.23
N ALA A 239 -21.69 -9.49 5.52
CA ALA A 239 -23.07 -10.00 5.58
C ALA A 239 -24.23 -8.98 5.73
N SER A 240 -25.01 -8.84 4.65
CA SER A 240 -26.45 -8.64 4.77
C SER A 240 -27.16 -9.87 4.18
N LYS A 241 -27.63 -10.77 5.06
CA LYS A 241 -28.72 -11.70 4.74
C LYS A 241 -30.03 -10.94 4.96
N SER A 242 -30.73 -10.61 3.87
CA SER A 242 -32.16 -10.33 3.93
C SER A 242 -32.84 -11.08 2.79
N ASN A 243 -33.64 -12.07 3.20
CA ASN A 243 -34.45 -12.95 2.37
C ASN A 243 -35.38 -12.19 1.44
N LEU A 244 -35.45 -12.56 0.16
CA LEU A 244 -36.68 -12.41 -0.61
C LEU A 244 -36.80 -13.39 -1.78
N SER A 245 -37.91 -14.14 -1.73
CA SER A 245 -38.64 -14.81 -2.82
C SER A 245 -38.05 -16.06 -3.49
N CYS A 246 -38.68 -17.20 -3.21
CA CYS A 246 -39.66 -17.75 -4.16
C CYS A 246 -40.59 -18.73 -3.44
N LYS A 247 -41.87 -18.35 -3.37
CA LYS A 247 -42.99 -19.20 -2.95
C LYS A 247 -43.39 -20.03 -4.17
N GLY A 248 -43.27 -21.35 -4.07
CA GLY A 248 -43.72 -22.30 -5.08
C GLY A 248 -43.96 -23.64 -4.41
N ASP A 249 -45.22 -23.90 -4.07
CA ASP A 249 -45.70 -25.17 -3.56
C ASP A 249 -45.50 -26.29 -4.59
N SER A 250 -44.87 -27.40 -4.19
CA SER A 250 -45.26 -28.74 -4.65
C SER A 250 -44.76 -29.84 -3.70
N LYS A 251 -45.71 -30.68 -3.28
CA LYS A 251 -45.54 -31.94 -2.55
C LYS A 251 -44.61 -32.90 -3.30
N MET A 252 -43.65 -33.55 -2.64
CA MET A 252 -43.63 -35.01 -2.42
C MET A 252 -42.30 -35.56 -1.83
N SER A 253 -42.51 -36.48 -0.88
CA SER A 253 -41.76 -37.70 -0.53
C SER A 253 -40.26 -37.64 -0.21
N SER A 254 -39.95 -37.81 1.08
CA SER A 254 -38.64 -38.23 1.59
C SER A 254 -38.35 -39.70 1.21
N PRO A 255 -37.14 -40.04 0.74
CA PRO A 255 -36.66 -41.42 0.74
C PRO A 255 -35.79 -41.69 1.98
N ALA A 256 -36.04 -42.85 2.58
CA ALA A 256 -35.34 -43.42 3.72
C ALA A 256 -33.83 -43.56 3.47
N PHE A 257 -33.04 -43.26 4.50
CA PHE A 257 -31.63 -43.65 4.58
C PHE A 257 -31.55 -44.95 5.39
N GLU A 258 -31.38 -46.06 4.68
CA GLU A 258 -31.13 -47.39 5.24
C GLU A 258 -29.61 -47.53 5.45
N ALA A 259 -29.20 -47.70 6.71
CA ALA A 259 -27.79 -47.86 7.06
C ALA A 259 -27.34 -49.31 6.77
N MET A 260 -26.46 -49.51 5.80
CA MET A 260 -25.83 -50.81 5.54
C MET A 260 -24.80 -51.15 6.63
N HIS A 261 -24.99 -52.27 7.32
CA HIS A 261 -23.98 -52.91 8.15
C HIS A 261 -23.12 -53.87 7.31
N SER A 262 -21.80 -53.82 7.51
CA SER A 262 -20.82 -54.73 6.91
C SER A 262 -20.81 -56.09 7.64
N PRO A 263 -20.69 -57.25 6.94
CA PRO A 263 -20.58 -58.54 7.59
C PRO A 263 -19.14 -58.80 8.10
N LEU A 264 -19.03 -59.22 9.36
CA LEU A 264 -17.78 -59.76 9.93
C LEU A 264 -17.68 -61.25 9.61
N ASP A 265 -16.63 -61.63 8.87
CA ASP A 265 -16.21 -63.01 8.71
C ASP A 265 -15.77 -63.61 10.05
N SER A 266 -16.42 -64.71 10.45
CA SER A 266 -16.01 -65.55 11.57
C SER A 266 -14.93 -66.54 11.11
N ILE A 267 -13.67 -66.29 11.48
CA ILE A 267 -12.57 -67.25 11.34
C ILE A 267 -12.68 -68.28 12.46
N HIS A 268 -12.93 -69.53 12.08
CA HIS A 268 -12.75 -70.71 12.93
C HIS A 268 -11.24 -70.98 13.08
N VAL A 269 -10.73 -71.05 14.31
CA VAL A 269 -9.41 -71.64 14.62
C VAL A 269 -9.67 -72.97 15.32
N SER A 270 -9.12 -74.04 14.74
CA SER A 270 -9.04 -75.39 15.28
C SER A 270 -7.90 -75.51 16.28
#